data_AF-N1UN13-F1
#
_entry.id   AF-N1UN13-F1
#
_cell.length_a   1.000
_cell.length_b   1.000
_cell.length_c   1.000
_cell.angle_alpha   90.00
_cell.angle_beta   90.00
_cell.angle_gamma   90.00
#
_symmetry.space_group_name_H-M   'P 1'
#
loop_
_entity.id
_entity.type
_entity.pdbx_description
1 polymer ?
#
loop_
_entity_poly.entity_id
_entity_poly.type
_entity_poly.pdbx_seq_one_letter_code
_entity_poly.pdbx_strand_id
1 'polypeptide(L)' 'MVTVTASGEGQITNVFINKQLFDADDNKMLEDLVMAATNDALKKAKEATAYEFQSASGGLDFSEISKMFGGKFG' A
#
# COMPACT_ATOMS: atom_id res chain seq x y z
N MET A 1 -11.49 16.62 4.17
CA MET A 1 -10.88 15.46 3.49
C MET A 1 -9.48 15.25 4.03
N VAL A 2 -9.11 14.01 4.35
CA VAL A 2 -7.76 13.60 4.72
C VAL A 2 -7.17 12.81 3.56
N THR A 3 -5.92 13.10 3.19
CA THR A 3 -5.19 12.40 2.13
C THR A 3 -3.81 12.03 2.64
N VAL A 4 -3.43 10.76 2.51
CA VAL A 4 -2.13 10.23 2.93
C VAL A 4 -1.45 9.62 1.72
N THR A 5 -0.16 9.91 1.54
CA THR A 5 0.69 9.32 0.51
C THR A 5 1.73 8.42 1.16
N ALA A 6 1.87 7.20 0.65
CA ALA A 6 2.85 6.23 1.10
C ALA A 6 3.73 5.76 -0.07
N SER A 7 5.00 5.46 0.22
CA SER A 7 5.91 4.79 -0.71
C SER A 7 5.68 3.27 -0.71
N GLY A 8 6.17 2.58 -1.76
CA GLY A 8 6.12 1.11 -1.85
C GLY A 8 6.88 0.37 -0.75
N GLU A 9 7.77 1.06 -0.03
CA GLU A 9 8.47 0.56 1.16
C GLU A 9 7.63 0.65 2.45
N GLY A 10 6.42 1.23 2.36
CA GLY A 10 5.55 1.44 3.51
C GLY A 10 5.89 2.69 4.33
N GLN A 11 6.62 3.64 3.77
CA GLN A 11 6.90 4.92 4.43
C GLN A 11 5.86 5.96 4.05
N ILE A 12 5.34 6.72 5.03
CA ILE A 12 4.45 7.85 4.76
C ILE A 12 5.28 9.05 4.31
N THR A 13 4.99 9.59 3.13
CA THR A 13 5.75 10.70 2.53
C THR A 13 4.99 12.02 2.55
N ASN A 14 3.66 11.97 2.68
CA ASN A 14 2.83 13.18 2.77
C ASN A 14 1.51 12.92 3.50
N VAL A 15 1.05 13.94 4.23
CA VAL A 15 -0.27 13.98 4.87
C VAL A 15 -0.88 15.35 4.62
N PHE A 16 -2.05 15.38 3.98
CA PHE A 16 -2.84 16.58 3.78
C PHE A 16 -4.18 16.47 4.51
N ILE A 17 -4.51 17.48 5.31
CA ILE A 17 -5.74 17.55 6.07
C ILE A 17 -6.43 18.86 5.70
N ASN A 18 -7.67 18.77 5.21
CA ASN A 18 -8.46 19.96 4.91
C ASN A 18 -8.75 20.75 6.19
N LYS A 19 -8.59 22.08 6.13
CA LYS A 19 -8.77 23.01 7.23
C LYS A 19 -10.14 22.89 7.94
N GLN A 20 -11.19 22.56 7.20
CA GLN A 20 -12.55 22.36 7.73
C GLN A 20 -12.64 21.26 8.80
N LEU A 21 -11.69 20.31 8.82
CA LEU A 21 -11.65 19.24 9.83
C LEU A 21 -11.03 19.69 11.16
N PHE A 22 -10.35 20.84 11.19
CA PHE A 22 -9.82 21.43 12.43
C PHE A 22 -10.86 22.33 13.13
N ASP A 23 -11.85 22.80 12.38
CA ASP A 23 -12.99 23.56 12.91
C ASP A 23 -14.11 22.64 13.42
N ALA A 24 -13.99 21.32 13.19
CA ALA A 24 -14.89 20.35 13.77
C ALA A 24 -14.55 20.21 15.26
N ASP A 25 -15.50 20.53 16.14
CA ASP A 25 -15.36 20.43 17.61
C ASP A 25 -15.07 19.01 18.14
N ASP A 26 -14.88 18.03 17.25
CA ASP A 26 -14.65 16.62 17.57
C ASP A 26 -13.33 16.10 16.97
N ASN A 27 -12.28 16.13 17.79
CA ASN A 27 -10.97 15.54 17.47
C ASN A 27 -11.07 14.06 17.09
N LYS A 28 -12.06 13.33 17.60
CA LYS A 28 -12.22 11.90 17.36
C LYS A 28 -12.47 11.60 15.88
N MET A 29 -13.26 12.42 15.21
CA MET A 29 -13.52 12.26 13.78
C MET A 29 -12.24 12.46 12.96
N LEU A 30 -11.42 13.45 13.32
CA LEU A 30 -10.15 13.69 12.64
C LEU A 30 -9.19 12.50 12.84
N GLU A 31 -9.08 11.99 14.06
CA GLU A 31 -8.27 10.81 14.40
C GLU A 31 -8.71 9.58 13.60
N ASP A 32 -10.02 9.31 13.55
CA ASP A 32 -10.60 8.19 12.80
C ASP A 32 -10.30 8.30 11.29
N LEU A 33 -10.42 9.50 10.72
CA LEU A 33 -10.14 9.74 9.30
C LEU A 33 -8.64 9.58 8.97
N VAL A 34 -7.75 10.07 9.85
CA VAL A 34 -6.30 9.90 9.67
C VAL A 34 -5.91 8.43 9.76
N MET A 35 -6.45 7.70 10.73
CA MET A 35 -6.24 6.26 10.87
C MET A 35 -6.71 5.51 9.61
N ALA A 36 -7.93 5.78 9.14
CA ALA A 36 -8.49 5.14 7.95
C ALA A 36 -7.66 5.42 6.70
N ALA A 37 -7.31 6.70 6.45
CA ALA A 37 -6.54 7.11 5.28
C ALA A 37 -5.12 6.53 5.28
N THR A 38 -4.48 6.45 6.45
CA THR A 38 -3.12 5.89 6.58
C THR A 38 -3.11 4.39 6.28
N ASN A 39 -4.07 3.65 6.83
CA ASN A 39 -4.18 2.21 6.58
C ASN A 39 -4.48 1.90 5.11
N ASP A 40 -5.36 2.69 4.48
CA ASP A 40 -5.68 2.56 3.07
C ASP A 40 -4.46 2.85 2.17
N ALA A 41 -3.70 3.91 2.47
CA ALA A 41 -2.47 4.24 1.74
C ALA A 41 -1.42 3.13 1.83
N LEU A 42 -1.19 2.56 3.02
CA LEU A 42 -0.25 1.45 3.21
C LEU A 42 -0.71 0.17 2.52
N LYS A 43 -2.02 -0.12 2.51
CA LYS A 43 -2.59 -1.26 1.79
C LYS A 43 -2.36 -1.11 0.28
N LYS A 44 -2.69 0.05 -0.28
CA LYS A 44 -2.47 0.37 -1.70
C LYS A 44 -1.01 0.32 -2.10
N ALA A 45 -0.10 0.78 -1.23
CA ALA A 45 1.34 0.68 -1.47
C ALA A 45 1.81 -0.79 -1.59
N LYS A 46 1.34 -1.68 -0.71
CA LYS A 46 1.64 -3.12 -0.78
C LYS A 46 1.08 -3.77 -2.05
N GLU A 47 -0.16 -3.42 -2.41
CA GLU A 47 -0.80 -3.91 -3.63
C GLU A 47 -0.06 -3.44 -4.89
N ALA A 48 0.36 -2.17 -4.94
CA ALA A 48 1.14 -1.62 -6.03
C ALA A 48 2.50 -2.34 -6.18
N THR A 49 3.21 -2.57 -5.07
CA THR A 49 4.47 -3.33 -5.08
C THR A 49 4.25 -4.76 -5.60
N ALA A 50 3.21 -5.45 -5.15
CA ALA A 50 2.89 -6.80 -5.63
C ALA A 50 2.56 -6.82 -7.13
N TYR A 51 1.81 -5.83 -7.61
CA TYR A 51 1.47 -5.67 -9.02
C TYR A 51 2.69 -5.40 -9.90
N GLU A 52 3.60 -4.53 -9.44
CA GLU A 52 4.89 -4.26 -10.12
C GLU A 52 5.73 -5.53 -10.20
N PHE A 53 5.82 -6.32 -9.13
CA PHE A 53 6.52 -7.62 -9.15
C PHE A 53 5.91 -8.60 -10.16
N GLN A 54 4.58 -8.72 -10.19
CA GLN A 54 3.87 -9.58 -11.14
C GLN A 54 4.05 -9.12 -12.60
N SER A 55 4.05 -7.82 -12.81
CA SER A 55 4.27 -7.21 -14.13
C SER A 55 5.73 -7.38 -14.58
N ALA A 56 6.68 -7.17 -13.68
CA ALA A 56 8.11 -7.30 -13.95
C ALA A 56 8.56 -8.76 -14.18
N SER A 57 7.88 -9.74 -13.56
CA SER A 57 8.11 -11.17 -13.83
C SER A 57 7.52 -11.63 -15.18
N GLY A 58 6.87 -10.74 -15.93
CA GLY A 58 6.36 -11.02 -17.27
C GLY A 58 5.25 -12.08 -17.32
N GLY A 59 4.52 -12.26 -16.22
CA GLY A 59 3.50 -13.32 -16.12
C GLY A 59 4.07 -14.73 -16.00
N LEU A 60 5.40 -14.88 -15.85
CA LEU A 60 5.99 -16.15 -15.42
C LEU A 60 5.73 -16.28 -13.93
N ASP A 61 4.77 -17.13 -13.60
CA ASP A 61 4.50 -17.54 -12.23
C ASP A 61 5.80 -18.09 -11.65
N PHE A 62 6.36 -17.40 -10.66
CA PHE A 62 7.62 -17.78 -10.01
C PHE A 62 7.55 -19.24 -9.50
N SER A 63 6.33 -19.72 -9.23
CA SER A 63 5.99 -21.11 -8.94
C SER A 63 6.30 -22.08 -10.09
N GLU A 64 6.02 -21.71 -11.34
CA GLU A 64 6.28 -22.54 -12.52
C GLU A 64 7.78 -22.60 -12.87
N ILE A 65 8.50 -21.47 -12.77
CA ILE A 65 9.97 -21.47 -12.92
C ILE A 65 10.59 -22.30 -11.78
N SER A 66 10.10 -22.16 -10.55
CA SER A 66 10.60 -22.96 -9.41
C SER A 66 10.37 -24.46 -9.61
N LYS A 67 9.25 -24.88 -10.22
CA LYS A 67 9.02 -26.29 -10.56
C LYS A 67 9.90 -26.76 -11.71
N MET A 68 10.13 -25.93 -12.73
CA MET A 68 10.99 -26.25 -13.87
C MET A 68 12.47 -26.38 -13.49
N PHE A 69 12.96 -25.57 -12.55
CA PHE A 69 14.36 -25.59 -12.13
C PHE A 69 14.62 -26.41 -10.86
N GLY A 70 13.61 -26.62 -10.00
CA GLY A 70 13.72 -27.39 -8.76
C GLY A 70 13.31 -28.86 -8.87
N GLY A 71 12.66 -29.27 -9.97
CA GLY A 71 12.06 -30.60 -10.11
C GLY A 71 12.93 -31.70 -10.74
N LYS A 72 14.23 -31.47 -11.00
CA LYS A 72 15.09 -32.49 -11.66
C LYS A 72 16.54 -32.48 -11.19
N PHE A 73 16.74 -32.59 -9.88
CA PHE A 73 17.99 -33.08 -9.27
C PHE A 73 17.62 -34.10 -8.18
N GLY A 74 17.07 -35.23 -8.61
CA GLY A 74 16.68 -36.38 -7.80
C GLY A 74 16.34 -37.54 -8.71
#